data_AF-A0A1H9HHR6-F1
#
_entry.id   AF-A0A1H9HHR6-F1
#
_cell.length_a   1.000
_cell.length_b   1.000
_cell.length_c   1.000
_cell.angle_alpha   90.00
_cell.angle_beta   90.00
_cell.angle_gamma   90.00
#
_symmetry.space_group_name_H-M   'P 1'
#
loop_
_entity.id
_entity.type
_entity.pdbx_description
1 polymer ?
#
loop_
_entity_poly.entity_id
_entity_poly.type
_entity_poly.pdbx_seq_one_letter_code
_entity_poly.pdbx_strand_id
1 'polypeptide(L)'
;MSDLDPEDAKLVTLARSVRARNGAAEGAAVRDLDGRTYNASTVALPSLKLTALQAAVAAAVSSGAEGLEAAVVVTGEDALDAASVSAVRDLAATAPVFRATPAGDVADVVR
;
A
#
# COMPACT_ATOMS: atom_id res chain seq x y z
N MET A 1 5.62 1.04 -19.81
CA MET A 1 5.42 0.33 -18.54
C MET A 1 6.76 -0.24 -18.19
N SER A 2 7.46 0.34 -17.21
CA SER A 2 8.62 -0.34 -16.64
C SER A 2 8.14 -1.72 -16.18
N ASP A 3 8.79 -2.79 -16.62
CA ASP A 3 8.43 -4.15 -16.20
C ASP A 3 8.61 -4.22 -14.68
N LEU A 4 7.50 -4.05 -13.96
CA LEU A 4 7.46 -4.33 -12.53
C LEU A 4 7.74 -5.81 -12.35
N ASP A 5 8.45 -6.11 -11.26
CA ASP A 5 8.52 -7.49 -10.80
C ASP A 5 7.09 -8.05 -10.64
N PRO A 6 6.82 -9.32 -11.02
CA PRO A 6 5.49 -9.91 -10.93
C PRO A 6 4.86 -9.81 -9.55
N GLU A 7 5.63 -9.91 -8.46
CA GLU A 7 5.10 -9.80 -7.10
C GLU A 7 4.71 -8.36 -6.74
N ASP A 8 5.38 -7.36 -7.31
CA ASP A 8 5.00 -5.95 -7.12
C ASP A 8 3.79 -5.57 -8.00
N ALA A 9 3.72 -6.11 -9.23
CA ALA A 9 2.55 -5.97 -10.10
C ALA A 9 1.28 -6.59 -9.47
N LYS A 10 1.44 -7.69 -8.74
CA LYS A 10 0.39 -8.30 -7.92
C LYS A 10 -0.08 -7.36 -6.81
N LEU A 11 0.82 -6.67 -6.10
CA LEU A 11 0.43 -5.65 -5.11
C LEU A 11 -0.38 -4.51 -5.72
N VAL A 12 0.03 -4.00 -6.90
CA VAL A 12 -0.74 -2.98 -7.65
C VAL A 12 -2.15 -3.48 -7.96
N THR A 13 -2.28 -4.74 -8.40
CA THR A 13 -3.57 -5.35 -8.72
C THR A 13 -4.46 -5.44 -7.48
N LEU A 14 -3.92 -5.85 -6.33
CA LEU A 14 -4.67 -6.00 -5.08
C LEU A 14 -5.09 -4.64 -4.50
N ALA A 15 -4.21 -3.65 -4.51
CA ALA A 15 -4.49 -2.28 -4.11
C ALA A 15 -5.57 -1.63 -4.98
N ARG A 16 -5.49 -1.79 -6.31
CA ARG A 16 -6.50 -1.28 -7.25
C ARG A 16 -7.85 -1.95 -7.02
N SER A 17 -7.85 -3.26 -6.81
CA SER A 17 -9.07 -4.05 -6.61
C SER A 17 -9.80 -3.66 -5.32
N VAL A 18 -9.08 -3.51 -4.19
CA VAL A 18 -9.72 -3.12 -2.92
C VAL A 18 -10.26 -1.69 -2.97
N ARG A 19 -9.53 -0.76 -3.61
CA ARG A 19 -10.01 0.60 -3.87
C ARG A 19 -11.33 0.60 -4.65
N ALA A 20 -11.33 -0.06 -5.81
CA ALA A 20 -12.47 -0.08 -6.73
C ALA A 20 -13.69 -0.77 -6.11
N ARG A 21 -13.49 -1.91 -5.44
CA ARG A 21 -14.57 -2.65 -4.75
C ARG A 21 -15.26 -1.81 -3.68
N ASN A 22 -14.49 -1.01 -2.95
CA ASN A 22 -15.01 -0.23 -1.83
C ASN A 22 -15.38 1.22 -2.21
N GLY A 23 -15.13 1.66 -3.45
CA GLY A 23 -15.34 3.04 -3.87
C GLY A 23 -14.52 4.07 -3.07
N ALA A 24 -13.36 3.65 -2.53
CA ALA A 24 -12.56 4.47 -1.64
C ALA A 24 -11.63 5.43 -2.40
N ALA A 25 -11.15 6.47 -1.71
CA ALA A 25 -10.15 7.40 -2.24
C ALA A 25 -8.87 6.66 -2.66
N GLU A 26 -8.40 5.76 -1.79
CA GLU A 26 -7.18 4.99 -1.98
C GLU A 26 -7.39 3.50 -1.72
N GLY A 27 -6.53 2.68 -2.33
CA GLY A 27 -6.29 1.31 -1.92
C GLY A 27 -4.80 1.06 -1.79
N ALA A 28 -4.41 0.17 -0.89
CA ALA A 28 -3.02 -0.16 -0.65
C ALA A 28 -2.84 -1.65 -0.44
N ALA A 29 -1.63 -2.13 -0.69
CA ALA A 29 -1.21 -3.49 -0.42
C ALA A 29 0.25 -3.52 0.03
N VAL A 30 0.58 -4.33 1.02
CA VAL A 30 1.95 -4.58 1.49
C VAL A 30 2.26 -6.07 1.46
N ARG A 31 3.51 -6.42 1.17
CA ARG A 31 4.03 -7.80 1.23
C ARG A 31 5.04 -7.92 2.36
N ASP A 32 4.88 -8.91 3.21
CA ASP A 32 5.83 -9.19 4.29
C ASP A 32 6.97 -10.14 3.86
N LEU A 33 7.91 -10.41 4.78
CA LEU A 33 9.07 -11.26 4.53
C LEU A 33 8.72 -12.75 4.28
N ASP A 34 7.52 -13.18 4.66
CA ASP A 34 7.02 -14.54 4.41
C ASP A 34 6.20 -14.62 3.11
N GLY A 35 6.11 -13.53 2.35
CA GLY A 35 5.33 -13.41 1.11
C GLY A 35 3.83 -13.24 1.33
N ARG A 36 3.36 -13.06 2.57
CA ARG A 36 1.95 -12.77 2.88
C ARG A 36 1.62 -11.36 2.44
N THR A 37 0.41 -11.18 1.91
CA THR A 37 -0.06 -9.87 1.44
C THR A 37 -1.21 -9.36 2.29
N TYR A 38 -1.14 -8.09 2.66
CA TYR A 38 -2.18 -7.39 3.40
C TYR A 38 -2.64 -6.19 2.57
N ASN A 39 -3.92 -6.13 2.23
CA ASN A 39 -4.48 -5.02 1.46
C ASN A 39 -5.65 -4.37 2.19
N ALA A 40 -5.77 -3.05 2.01
CA ALA A 40 -6.81 -2.25 2.63
C ALA A 40 -7.18 -1.07 1.72
N SER A 41 -8.35 -0.48 1.97
CA SER A 41 -8.73 0.82 1.41
C SER A 41 -8.75 1.88 2.51
N THR A 42 -8.85 3.15 2.13
CA THR A 42 -9.03 4.26 3.08
C THR A 42 -10.16 3.95 4.07
N VAL A 43 -9.90 4.20 5.36
CA VAL A 43 -10.90 4.13 6.43
C VAL A 43 -11.33 5.55 6.75
N ALA A 44 -12.63 5.86 6.58
CA ALA A 44 -13.18 7.21 6.75
C ALA A 44 -14.37 7.22 7.72
N LEU A 45 -14.22 6.60 8.90
CA LEU A 45 -15.25 6.62 9.94
C LEU A 45 -15.17 7.91 10.77
N PRO A 46 -16.23 8.28 11.51
CA PRO A 46 -16.20 9.46 12.38
C PRO A 46 -15.09 9.41 13.44
N SER A 47 -14.87 8.24 14.04
CA SER A 47 -13.95 8.06 15.17
C SER A 47 -12.64 7.34 14.83
N LEU A 48 -12.51 6.82 13.60
CA LEU A 48 -11.30 6.15 13.14
C LEU A 48 -11.08 6.48 11.66
N LYS A 49 -9.98 7.15 11.39
CA LYS A 49 -9.57 7.52 10.04
C LYS A 49 -8.15 7.01 9.81
N LEU A 50 -7.96 6.26 8.73
CA LEU A 50 -6.67 5.72 8.33
C LEU A 50 -6.55 5.88 6.83
N THR A 51 -5.35 6.24 6.36
CA THR A 51 -5.03 6.07 4.93
C THR A 51 -5.10 4.58 4.57
N ALA A 52 -5.17 4.28 3.27
CA ALA A 52 -5.18 2.88 2.86
C ALA A 52 -3.89 2.14 3.29
N LEU A 53 -2.74 2.82 3.19
CA LEU A 53 -1.45 2.26 3.57
C LEU A 53 -1.32 2.04 5.07
N GLN A 54 -1.77 2.99 5.90
CA GLN A 54 -1.81 2.81 7.35
C GLN A 54 -2.66 1.59 7.75
N ALA A 55 -3.82 1.42 7.13
CA ALA A 55 -4.68 0.26 7.40
C ALA A 55 -4.04 -1.07 6.97
N ALA A 56 -3.36 -1.11 5.83
CA ALA A 56 -2.64 -2.29 5.36
C ALA A 56 -1.46 -2.65 6.29
N VAL A 57 -0.66 -1.65 6.71
CA VAL A 57 0.44 -1.83 7.67
C VAL A 57 -0.09 -2.29 9.02
N ALA A 58 -1.17 -1.70 9.54
CA ALA A 58 -1.80 -2.12 10.79
C ALA A 58 -2.27 -3.59 10.73
N ALA A 59 -2.86 -4.02 9.61
CA ALA A 59 -3.24 -5.41 9.40
C ALA A 59 -2.02 -6.36 9.37
N ALA A 60 -0.94 -5.96 8.71
CA ALA A 60 0.30 -6.73 8.68
C ALA A 60 0.91 -6.89 10.09
N VAL A 61 1.12 -5.78 10.81
CA VAL A 61 1.70 -5.76 12.16
C VAL A 61 0.84 -6.56 13.14
N SER A 62 -0.48 -6.35 13.14
CA SER A 62 -1.38 -7.09 14.04
C SER A 62 -1.45 -8.60 13.73
N SER A 63 -1.02 -9.00 12.53
CA SER A 63 -0.91 -10.40 12.11
C SER A 63 0.49 -10.99 12.32
N GLY A 64 1.41 -10.24 12.95
CA GLY A 64 2.77 -10.68 13.27
C GLY A 64 3.77 -10.57 12.13
N ALA A 65 3.57 -9.66 11.17
CA ALA A 65 4.62 -9.34 10.20
C ALA A 65 5.78 -8.62 10.90
N GLU A 66 6.99 -9.17 10.80
CA GLU A 66 8.21 -8.60 11.41
C GLU A 66 8.91 -7.57 10.49
N GLY A 67 8.57 -7.56 9.20
CA GLY A 67 9.15 -6.67 8.21
C GLY A 67 8.35 -6.66 6.92
N LEU A 68 8.66 -5.72 6.02
CA LEU A 68 8.01 -5.58 4.72
C LEU A 68 9.03 -5.62 3.58
N GLU A 69 8.67 -6.26 2.48
CA GLU A 69 9.48 -6.28 1.27
C GLU A 69 9.08 -5.15 0.30
N ALA A 70 7.80 -4.81 0.24
CA ALA A 70 7.27 -3.80 -0.66
C ALA A 70 5.90 -3.29 -0.19
N ALA A 71 5.56 -2.06 -0.59
CA ALA A 71 4.26 -1.46 -0.39
C ALA A 71 3.78 -0.77 -1.66
N VAL A 72 2.46 -0.78 -1.90
CA VAL A 72 1.83 -0.07 -3.01
C VAL A 72 0.66 0.74 -2.49
N VAL A 73 0.50 1.96 -3.02
CA VAL A 73 -0.71 2.78 -2.88
C VAL A 73 -1.25 3.13 -4.26
N VAL A 74 -2.51 2.79 -4.51
CA VAL A 74 -3.28 3.25 -5.65
C VAL A 74 -4.14 4.42 -5.20
N THR A 75 -3.84 5.62 -5.68
CA THR A 75 -4.49 6.87 -5.29
C THR A 75 -4.62 7.81 -6.48
N GLY A 76 -5.58 8.73 -6.40
CA GLY A 76 -5.70 9.84 -7.36
C GLY A 76 -4.79 11.03 -7.01
N GLU A 77 -4.19 11.02 -5.82
CA GLU A 77 -3.29 12.07 -5.35
C GLU A 77 -1.90 11.94 -6.01
N ASP A 78 -1.21 13.06 -6.14
CA ASP A 78 0.13 13.13 -6.76
C ASP A 78 1.28 12.82 -5.80
N ALA A 79 0.98 12.64 -4.50
CA ALA A 79 1.96 12.35 -3.47
C ALA A 79 1.40 11.35 -2.45
N LEU A 80 2.30 10.63 -1.79
CA LEU A 80 1.96 9.77 -0.66
C LEU A 80 1.96 10.55 0.65
N ASP A 81 1.05 10.18 1.55
CA ASP A 81 1.06 10.71 2.92
C ASP A 81 2.35 10.31 3.66
N ALA A 82 3.05 11.30 4.23
CA ALA A 82 4.36 11.11 4.84
C ALA A 82 4.30 10.16 6.05
N ALA A 83 3.27 10.26 6.89
CA ALA A 83 3.12 9.38 8.05
C ALA A 83 2.88 7.93 7.63
N SER A 84 2.18 7.72 6.52
CA SER A 84 1.97 6.39 5.94
C SER A 84 3.27 5.78 5.41
N VAL A 85 4.14 6.58 4.77
CA VAL A 85 5.48 6.13 4.36
C VAL A 85 6.35 5.84 5.59
N SER A 86 6.32 6.67 6.62
CA SER A 86 7.02 6.41 7.88
C SER A 86 6.60 5.09 8.53
N ALA A 87 5.31 4.77 8.54
CA ALA A 87 4.83 3.48 9.08
C ALA A 87 5.39 2.26 8.32
N VAL A 88 5.63 2.37 7.02
CA VAL A 88 6.35 1.33 6.26
C VAL A 88 7.82 1.28 6.67
N ARG A 89 8.45 2.45 6.85
CA ARG A 89 9.86 2.58 7.23
C ARG A 89 10.17 2.01 8.61
N ASP A 90 9.21 2.02 9.52
CA ASP A 90 9.32 1.37 10.84
C ASP A 90 9.49 -0.16 10.71
N LEU A 91 8.96 -0.78 9.65
CA LEU A 91 9.11 -2.22 9.36
C LEU A 91 10.20 -2.52 8.33
N ALA A 92 10.54 -1.55 7.48
CA ALA A 92 11.49 -1.73 6.38
C ALA A 92 12.12 -0.42 5.93
N ALA A 93 13.38 -0.21 6.34
CA ALA A 93 14.11 1.04 6.11
C ALA A 93 14.23 1.44 4.63
N THR A 94 14.22 0.47 3.70
CA THR A 94 14.52 0.69 2.28
C THR A 94 13.52 0.04 1.31
N ALA A 95 12.47 -0.62 1.82
CA ALA A 95 11.48 -1.27 0.97
C ALA A 95 10.82 -0.24 0.03
N PRO A 96 10.65 -0.54 -1.27
CA PRO A 96 10.00 0.37 -2.19
C PRO A 96 8.53 0.58 -1.79
N VAL A 97 8.12 1.85 -1.82
CA VAL A 97 6.70 2.23 -1.74
C VAL A 97 6.31 2.80 -3.10
N PHE A 98 5.53 2.04 -3.86
CA PHE A 98 5.07 2.44 -5.19
C PHE A 98 3.79 3.26 -5.08
N ARG A 99 3.74 4.42 -5.74
CA ARG A 99 2.48 5.11 -6.02
C ARG A 99 2.02 4.75 -7.42
N ALA A 100 0.79 4.26 -7.52
CA ALA A 100 0.13 3.99 -8.78
C ALA A 100 -1.14 4.85 -8.94
N THR A 101 -1.43 5.22 -10.18
CA THR A 101 -2.66 5.93 -10.54
C THR A 101 -3.87 5.01 -10.41
N PRO A 102 -5.11 5.55 -10.42
CA PRO A 102 -6.32 4.72 -10.41
C PRO A 102 -6.43 3.75 -11.58
N ALA A 103 -5.74 4.01 -12.70
CA ALA A 103 -5.65 3.10 -13.85
C ALA A 103 -4.74 1.89 -13.59
N GLY A 104 -3.91 1.95 -12.56
CA GLY A 104 -2.93 0.92 -12.22
C GLY A 104 -1.53 1.19 -12.79
N ASP A 105 -1.30 2.36 -13.40
CA ASP A 105 0.02 2.76 -13.87
C ASP A 105 0.87 3.24 -12.70
N VAL A 106 2.04 2.65 -12.49
CA VAL A 106 3.00 3.14 -11.49
C VAL A 106 3.58 4.48 -11.95
N ALA A 107 3.46 5.48 -11.10
CA ALA A 107 3.86 6.84 -11.39
C ALA A 107 5.20 7.22 -10.71
N ASP A 108 5.44 6.73 -9.50
CA ASP A 108 6.70 6.93 -8.78
C ASP A 108 6.95 5.86 -7.70
N VAL A 109 8.19 5.83 -7.21
CA VAL A 109 8.66 4.89 -6.18
C VAL A 109 9.46 5.65 -5.15
N VAL A 110 9.02 5.60 -3.89
CA VAL A 110 9.75 6.13 -2.74
C VAL A 110 10.64 5.02 -2.17
N ARG A 111 11.92 5.33 -1.94
CA ARG A 111 12.92 4.44 -1.34
C ARG A 111 13.50 5.06 -0.09
#